data_AF-A0A7W9XL62-F1
#
_entry.id   AF-A0A7W9XL62-F1
#
_cell.length_a   1.000
_cell.length_b   1.000
_cell.length_c   1.000
_cell.angle_alpha   90.00
_cell.angle_beta   90.00
_cell.angle_gamma   90.00
#
_symmetry.space_group_name_H-M   'P 1'
#
loop_
_entity.id
_entity.type
_entity.pdbx_description
1 polymer ?
#
loop_
_entity_poly.entity_id
_entity_poly.type
_entity_poly.pdbx_seq_one_letter_code
_entity_poly.pdbx_strand_id
1 'polypeptide(L)'
;MHYSITFPIVDLRPILPETNKLKKPSWPILKLDVKSPFIRNFGCVKDRLKGGSEFWGSEDKFCDARGVMQFAKLSSGTKPIYRRFFSDGLFMNKLEIGLEHKEYYNVLTDTTVFDLEEVLKNLSQLKVNFKNKNNSVPVSLFESGKNIAACYADASTSAKLRNKYIYNNLVSGSPLSLVVYDKNTSVKLPANAKMVLSEIESIKHIESVTLHSIMLPIGNQRLKMWLLGIPNLGKKLNNSDQTLWDKTLRDLRINLSRIHIEKETTAVILTNINTRSIRFKKQSEEANRIEFYLKKVSKKILKKERFNLDQNNLLDFALKCDIDVYAGENQTLEELLDFIEDTYLKNDLKQIFPQ
;
A
#
# COMPACT_ATOMS: atom_id res chain seq x y z
N MET A 1 13.94 -14.20 -3.64
CA MET A 1 13.07 -13.12 -4.18
C MET A 1 12.03 -12.76 -3.15
N HIS A 2 11.76 -11.46 -2.98
CA HIS A 2 10.75 -10.97 -2.04
C HIS A 2 9.59 -10.35 -2.80
N TYR A 3 8.37 -10.65 -2.37
CA TYR A 3 7.16 -10.10 -2.94
C TYR A 3 6.32 -9.41 -1.85
N SER A 4 5.77 -8.24 -2.15
CA SER A 4 4.81 -7.58 -1.29
C SER A 4 3.56 -7.16 -2.03
N ILE A 5 2.42 -7.37 -1.40
CA ILE A 5 1.12 -6.85 -1.84
C ILE A 5 0.62 -5.91 -0.77
N THR A 6 0.11 -4.76 -1.20
CA THR A 6 -0.57 -3.81 -0.34
C THR A 6 -2.01 -3.64 -0.77
N PHE A 7 -2.93 -3.82 0.18
CA PHE A 7 -4.37 -3.61 -0.01
C PHE A 7 -4.79 -2.31 0.68
N PRO A 8 -5.11 -1.24 -0.09
CA PRO A 8 -5.68 -0.03 0.48
C PRO A 8 -7.10 -0.29 1.02
N ILE A 9 -7.39 0.26 2.18
CA ILE A 9 -8.70 0.21 2.82
C ILE A 9 -9.07 1.62 3.25
N VAL A 10 -10.09 2.18 2.60
CA VAL A 10 -10.55 3.54 2.81
C VAL A 10 -11.73 3.53 3.76
N ASP A 11 -11.57 4.16 4.92
CA ASP A 11 -12.61 4.27 5.93
C ASP A 11 -13.31 5.62 5.82
N LEU A 12 -14.55 5.61 5.32
CA LEU A 12 -15.37 6.81 5.12
C LEU A 12 -16.15 7.19 6.38
N ARG A 13 -16.11 6.37 7.43
CA ARG A 13 -16.79 6.67 8.70
C ARG A 13 -16.43 8.03 9.32
N PRO A 14 -15.18 8.55 9.26
CA PRO A 14 -14.87 9.86 9.83
C PRO A 14 -15.73 11.03 9.31
N ILE A 15 -16.47 10.86 8.21
CA ILE A 15 -17.32 11.90 7.60
C ILE A 15 -18.80 11.48 7.54
N LEU A 16 -19.19 10.52 8.37
CA LEU A 16 -20.57 10.06 8.50
C LEU A 16 -21.08 10.34 9.92
N PRO A 17 -22.37 10.70 10.07
CA PRO A 17 -22.94 11.08 11.36
C PRO A 17 -22.97 9.90 12.36
N GLU A 18 -23.23 8.68 11.88
CA GLU A 18 -23.32 7.48 12.70
C GLU A 18 -22.47 6.35 12.14
N THR A 19 -21.42 5.96 12.87
CA THR A 19 -20.38 5.09 12.31
C THR A 19 -20.16 3.82 13.09
N ASN A 20 -20.56 3.83 14.37
CA ASN A 20 -20.29 2.76 15.33
C ASN A 20 -18.81 2.33 15.39
N LYS A 21 -17.90 3.20 14.90
CA LYS A 21 -16.46 2.98 14.94
C LYS A 21 -16.02 3.00 16.40
N LEU A 22 -15.27 1.98 16.78
CA LEU A 22 -14.70 1.90 18.12
C LEU A 22 -13.75 3.07 18.34
N LYS A 23 -13.84 3.69 19.52
CA LYS A 23 -12.89 4.75 19.95
C LYS A 23 -11.48 4.20 20.20
N LYS A 24 -11.32 2.88 20.30
CA LYS A 24 -10.04 2.18 20.54
C LYS A 24 -9.82 1.04 19.54
N PRO A 25 -8.57 0.76 19.15
CA PRO A 25 -7.37 1.54 19.51
C PRO A 25 -7.35 2.89 18.80
N SER A 26 -6.80 3.90 19.47
CA SER A 26 -6.58 5.22 18.88
C SER A 26 -5.36 5.15 17.96
N TRP A 27 -5.58 5.06 16.65
CA TRP A 27 -4.54 5.32 15.66
C TRP A 27 -4.50 6.82 15.35
N PRO A 28 -3.35 7.39 14.95
CA PRO A 28 -2.03 6.77 14.88
C PRO A 28 -1.29 6.78 16.24
N ILE A 29 -1.76 7.60 17.19
CA ILE A 29 -1.14 7.77 18.50
C ILE A 29 -1.71 6.73 19.45
N LEU A 30 -0.99 5.62 19.59
CA LEU A 30 -1.27 4.63 20.61
C LEU A 30 -0.84 5.22 21.96
N LYS A 31 -1.80 5.41 22.86
CA LYS A 31 -1.48 5.89 24.21
C LYS A 31 -0.51 4.92 24.89
N LEU A 32 0.56 5.47 25.46
CA LEU A 32 1.68 4.74 26.06
C LEU A 32 1.27 3.94 27.32
N ASP A 33 0.07 4.19 27.86
CA ASP A 33 -0.48 3.54 29.05
C ASP A 33 -1.06 2.14 28.75
N VAL A 34 -1.32 1.80 27.48
CA VAL A 34 -1.81 0.47 27.11
C VAL A 34 -0.64 -0.41 26.69
N LYS A 35 -0.23 -1.34 27.57
CA LYS A 35 0.72 -2.42 27.20
C LYS A 35 0.12 -3.23 26.05
N SER A 36 0.68 -3.06 24.84
CA SER A 36 0.29 -3.77 23.61
C SER A 36 -1.19 -3.60 23.21
N PRO A 37 -1.58 -2.46 22.61
CA PRO A 37 -2.93 -2.31 22.09
C PRO A 37 -3.23 -3.41 21.07
N PHE A 38 -4.41 -4.01 21.17
CA PHE A 38 -4.84 -5.14 20.36
C PHE A 38 -6.02 -4.73 19.48
N ILE A 39 -5.95 -5.07 18.19
CA ILE A 39 -7.10 -4.97 17.28
C ILE A 39 -7.75 -6.34 17.19
N ARG A 40 -9.04 -6.41 17.52
CA ARG A 40 -9.85 -7.62 17.42
C ARG A 40 -9.65 -8.29 16.06
N ASN A 41 -9.47 -9.62 16.04
CA ASN A 41 -9.28 -10.44 14.84
C ASN A 41 -8.03 -10.16 13.99
N PHE A 42 -7.32 -9.05 14.23
CA PHE A 42 -6.05 -8.75 13.59
C PHE A 42 -4.91 -9.28 14.47
N GLY A 43 -4.62 -8.59 15.57
CA GLY A 43 -3.53 -8.92 16.49
C GLY A 43 -3.03 -7.74 17.32
N CYS A 44 -1.87 -7.93 17.96
CA CYS A 44 -1.21 -6.90 18.75
C CYS A 44 -0.52 -5.86 17.87
N VAL A 45 -0.45 -4.62 18.33
CA VAL A 45 0.44 -3.63 17.75
C VAL A 45 1.89 -3.89 18.16
N LYS A 46 2.80 -3.76 17.20
CA LYS A 46 4.24 -3.98 17.33
C LYS A 46 5.00 -2.84 16.67
N ASP A 47 6.21 -2.62 17.15
CA ASP A 47 7.19 -1.78 16.45
C ASP A 47 7.80 -2.57 15.28
N ARG A 48 8.10 -1.85 14.20
CA ARG A 48 8.84 -2.37 13.05
C ARG A 48 10.32 -2.43 13.47
N LEU A 49 10.91 -3.63 13.43
CA LEU A 49 12.30 -3.86 13.87
C LEU A 49 13.32 -2.91 13.23
N LYS A 50 13.10 -2.53 11.97
CA LYS A 50 13.98 -1.61 11.23
C LYS A 50 13.49 -0.14 11.25
N GLY A 51 12.56 0.21 12.14
CA GLY A 51 11.91 1.51 12.20
C GLY A 51 10.92 1.76 11.05
N GLY A 52 10.35 2.96 11.05
CA GLY A 52 9.50 3.48 9.97
C GLY A 52 10.32 4.15 8.86
N SER A 53 9.62 4.85 7.97
CA SER A 53 10.25 5.79 7.04
C SER A 53 10.21 7.19 7.64
N GLU A 54 11.30 7.94 7.47
CA GLU A 54 11.38 9.35 7.85
C GLU A 54 10.39 10.22 7.04
N PHE A 55 9.99 9.73 5.86
CA PHE A 55 9.02 10.41 4.98
C PHE A 55 7.57 10.17 5.39
N TRP A 56 7.28 9.19 6.25
CA TRP A 56 5.90 8.81 6.57
C TRP A 56 5.75 8.50 8.05
N GLY A 57 5.07 9.39 8.77
CA GLY A 57 4.70 9.13 10.16
C GLY A 57 3.87 7.85 10.29
N SER A 58 4.04 7.15 11.40
CA SER A 58 3.27 5.95 11.78
C SER A 58 3.53 4.71 10.92
N GLU A 59 4.62 4.69 10.14
CA GLU A 59 5.12 3.48 9.47
C GLU A 59 6.07 2.66 10.36
N ASP A 60 6.42 3.17 11.52
CA ASP A 60 7.23 2.53 12.56
C ASP A 60 6.42 1.54 13.40
N LYS A 61 5.09 1.65 13.41
CA LYS A 61 4.18 0.77 14.16
C LYS A 61 3.16 0.11 13.26
N PHE A 62 2.86 -1.16 13.55
CA PHE A 62 1.86 -1.92 12.78
C PHE A 62 1.12 -2.90 13.67
N CYS A 63 -0.12 -3.23 13.30
CA CYS A 63 -0.83 -4.36 13.88
C CYS A 63 -0.44 -5.66 13.15
N ASP A 64 -0.05 -6.68 13.90
CA ASP A 64 0.25 -8.01 13.39
C ASP A 64 -1.04 -8.69 12.92
N ALA A 65 -1.32 -8.60 11.62
CA ALA A 65 -2.58 -9.02 11.01
C ALA A 65 -2.55 -10.49 10.55
N ARG A 66 -1.70 -11.34 11.15
CA ARG A 66 -1.63 -12.76 10.78
C ARG A 66 -2.94 -13.51 11.01
N GLY A 67 -3.80 -13.01 11.89
CA GLY A 67 -5.11 -13.59 12.16
C GLY A 67 -6.18 -13.28 11.11
N VAL A 68 -6.01 -12.26 10.27
CA VAL A 68 -7.08 -11.78 9.37
C VAL A 68 -7.37 -12.78 8.25
N MET A 69 -6.30 -13.31 7.66
CA MET A 69 -6.36 -14.22 6.53
C MET A 69 -5.35 -15.35 6.66
N GLN A 70 -5.72 -16.50 6.09
CA GLN A 70 -4.88 -17.69 6.00
C GLN A 70 -4.76 -18.11 4.55
N PHE A 71 -3.56 -18.50 4.11
CA PHE A 71 -3.38 -19.05 2.76
C PHE A 71 -3.99 -20.45 2.71
N ALA A 72 -4.84 -20.70 1.72
CA ALA A 72 -5.49 -22.00 1.55
C ALA A 72 -4.47 -23.07 1.16
N LYS A 73 -3.58 -22.72 0.23
CA LYS A 73 -2.41 -23.51 -0.16
C LYS A 73 -1.33 -22.53 -0.63
N LEU A 74 -0.09 -22.80 -0.25
CA LEU A 74 1.09 -22.13 -0.80
C LEU A 74 1.83 -23.11 -1.71
N SER A 75 2.41 -22.61 -2.80
CA SER A 75 3.31 -23.42 -3.62
C SER A 75 4.55 -23.84 -2.83
N SER A 76 5.20 -24.94 -3.27
CA SER A 76 6.54 -25.27 -2.79
C SER A 76 7.45 -24.04 -2.97
N GLY A 77 8.34 -23.82 -2.00
CA GLY A 77 9.24 -22.66 -2.03
C GLY A 77 8.64 -21.32 -1.60
N THR A 78 7.31 -21.12 -1.61
CA THR A 78 6.70 -19.84 -1.18
C THR A 78 6.33 -19.85 0.30
N LYS A 79 6.85 -18.90 1.08
CA LYS A 79 6.48 -18.72 2.49
C LYS A 79 5.97 -17.30 2.78
N PRO A 80 5.01 -17.13 3.70
CA PRO A 80 4.61 -15.82 4.16
C PRO A 80 5.61 -15.31 5.19
N ILE A 81 6.05 -14.07 5.03
CA ILE A 81 7.01 -13.42 5.94
C ILE A 81 6.27 -12.55 6.94
N TYR A 82 5.31 -11.74 6.46
CA TYR A 82 4.58 -10.82 7.31
C TYR A 82 3.18 -10.54 6.78
N ARG A 83 2.30 -10.14 7.71
CA ARG A 83 0.97 -9.56 7.44
C ARG A 83 0.82 -8.39 8.41
N ARG A 84 0.87 -7.16 7.90
CA ARG A 84 0.97 -5.95 8.71
C ARG A 84 -0.16 -5.01 8.34
N PHE A 85 -0.93 -4.60 9.33
CA PHE A 85 -1.97 -3.59 9.15
C PHE A 85 -1.51 -2.25 9.70
N PHE A 86 -1.77 -1.19 8.93
CA PHE A 86 -1.46 0.19 9.26
C PHE A 86 -2.70 1.05 9.14
N SER A 87 -2.76 2.11 9.94
CA SER A 87 -3.84 3.10 9.92
C SER A 87 -3.27 4.47 10.25
N ASP A 88 -3.71 5.51 9.54
CA ASP A 88 -3.38 6.89 9.89
C ASP A 88 -4.36 7.51 10.90
N GLY A 89 -5.35 6.73 11.37
CA GLY A 89 -6.40 7.17 12.27
C GLY A 89 -7.53 7.97 11.60
N LEU A 90 -7.40 8.31 10.32
CA LEU A 90 -8.38 9.06 9.54
C LEU A 90 -9.03 8.10 8.54
N PHE A 91 -8.82 8.35 7.24
CA PHE A 91 -9.42 7.64 6.13
C PHE A 91 -8.55 6.47 5.65
N MET A 92 -7.22 6.59 5.77
CA MET A 92 -6.28 5.67 5.15
C MET A 92 -5.96 4.52 6.08
N ASN A 93 -6.18 3.31 5.58
CA ASN A 93 -5.70 2.08 6.18
C ASN A 93 -5.09 1.21 5.09
N LYS A 94 -4.19 0.31 5.48
CA LYS A 94 -3.60 -0.65 4.55
C LYS A 94 -3.27 -1.98 5.21
N LEU A 95 -3.42 -3.06 4.47
CA LEU A 95 -2.86 -4.36 4.81
C LEU A 95 -1.69 -4.65 3.86
N GLU A 96 -0.50 -4.82 4.42
CA GLU A 96 0.69 -5.27 3.69
C GLU A 96 0.96 -6.74 3.95
N ILE A 97 1.16 -7.50 2.88
CA ILE A 97 1.47 -8.93 2.91
C ILE A 97 2.82 -9.13 2.25
N GLY A 98 3.76 -9.76 2.94
CA GLY A 98 5.07 -10.11 2.42
C GLY A 98 5.19 -11.61 2.21
N LEU A 99 5.64 -12.02 1.03
CA LEU A 99 5.95 -13.40 0.66
C LEU A 99 7.43 -13.50 0.27
N GLU A 100 8.05 -14.63 0.58
CA GLU A 100 9.37 -15.01 0.08
C GLU A 100 9.22 -16.22 -0.82
N HIS A 101 9.93 -16.21 -1.94
CA HIS A 101 10.09 -17.38 -2.78
C HIS A 101 11.54 -17.90 -2.62
N LYS A 102 11.68 -19.06 -1.97
CA LYS A 102 12.96 -19.67 -1.58
C LYS A 102 13.71 -20.29 -2.76
N GLU A 103 12.98 -20.94 -3.66
CA GLU A 103 13.58 -21.63 -4.82
C GLU A 103 14.33 -20.66 -5.72
N TYR A 104 13.94 -19.38 -5.73
CA TYR A 104 14.71 -18.30 -6.35
C TYR A 104 16.18 -18.28 -5.94
N TYR A 105 16.49 -18.52 -4.66
CA TYR A 105 17.87 -18.49 -4.17
C TYR A 105 18.70 -19.69 -4.64
N ASN A 106 18.04 -20.82 -4.93
CA ASN A 106 18.70 -21.98 -5.54
C ASN A 106 19.02 -21.69 -7.02
N VAL A 107 18.14 -20.96 -7.71
CA VAL A 107 18.38 -20.54 -9.11
C VAL A 107 19.52 -19.52 -9.22
N LEU A 108 19.86 -18.78 -8.16
CA LEU A 108 21.02 -17.87 -8.17
C LEU A 108 22.36 -18.59 -8.40
N THR A 109 22.43 -19.91 -8.17
CA THR A 109 23.65 -20.71 -8.34
C THR A 109 23.68 -21.54 -9.62
N ASP A 110 22.54 -21.66 -10.32
CA ASP A 110 22.40 -22.46 -11.53
C ASP A 110 22.29 -21.55 -12.78
N THR A 111 22.64 -22.06 -13.96
CA THR A 111 22.50 -21.32 -15.24
C THR A 111 21.05 -21.19 -15.71
N THR A 112 20.09 -21.67 -14.93
CA THR A 112 18.66 -21.68 -15.26
C THR A 112 18.08 -20.27 -15.24
N VAL A 113 17.29 -19.93 -16.26
CA VAL A 113 16.56 -18.66 -16.33
C VAL A 113 15.34 -18.74 -15.41
N PHE A 114 15.21 -17.78 -14.49
CA PHE A 114 14.04 -17.64 -13.63
C PHE A 114 12.95 -16.84 -14.35
N ASP A 115 11.85 -17.48 -14.73
CA ASP A 115 10.74 -16.83 -15.41
C ASP A 115 9.81 -16.15 -14.40
N LEU A 116 9.90 -14.82 -14.30
CA LEU A 116 9.08 -14.05 -13.37
C LEU A 116 7.60 -14.09 -13.77
N GLU A 117 7.27 -14.19 -15.05
CA GLU A 117 5.88 -14.24 -15.51
C GLU A 117 5.17 -15.48 -14.98
N GLU A 118 5.86 -16.62 -14.95
CA GLU A 118 5.34 -17.86 -14.36
C GLU A 118 5.06 -17.70 -12.86
N VAL A 119 5.98 -17.06 -12.12
CA VAL A 119 5.76 -16.82 -10.69
C VAL A 119 4.57 -15.89 -10.47
N LEU A 120 4.42 -14.84 -11.28
CA LEU A 120 3.28 -13.94 -11.18
C LEU A 120 1.95 -14.65 -11.49
N LYS A 121 1.94 -15.58 -12.45
CA LYS A 121 0.80 -16.46 -12.72
C LYS A 121 0.49 -17.37 -11.53
N ASN A 122 1.50 -17.95 -10.90
CA ASN A 122 1.31 -18.79 -9.72
C ASN A 122 0.81 -17.98 -8.51
N LEU A 123 1.32 -16.76 -8.33
CA LEU A 123 0.85 -15.84 -7.30
C LEU A 123 -0.61 -15.43 -7.51
N SER A 124 -1.05 -15.23 -8.77
CA SER A 124 -2.43 -14.85 -9.09
C SER A 124 -3.46 -15.95 -8.81
N GLN A 125 -3.00 -17.20 -8.75
CA GLN A 125 -3.81 -18.35 -8.37
C GLN A 125 -3.85 -18.61 -6.86
N LEU A 126 -3.05 -17.91 -6.05
CA LEU A 126 -3.06 -18.08 -4.61
C LEU A 126 -4.44 -17.72 -4.04
N LYS A 127 -4.99 -18.65 -3.26
CA LYS A 127 -6.28 -18.47 -2.57
C LYS A 127 -6.08 -18.27 -1.07
N VAL A 128 -6.96 -17.47 -0.47
CA VAL A 128 -6.96 -17.18 0.97
C VAL A 128 -8.34 -17.37 1.59
N ASN A 129 -8.34 -17.72 2.87
CA ASN A 129 -9.49 -17.88 3.74
C ASN A 129 -9.52 -16.78 4.80
N PHE A 130 -10.72 -16.38 5.22
CA PHE A 130 -10.93 -15.33 6.23
C PHE A 130 -11.64 -15.89 7.45
N LYS A 131 -11.19 -15.51 8.65
CA LYS A 131 -11.71 -16.08 9.92
C LYS A 131 -13.16 -15.76 10.22
N ASN A 132 -13.69 -14.66 9.71
CA ASN A 132 -15.08 -14.22 9.97
C ASN A 132 -16.12 -15.00 9.15
N LYS A 133 -15.69 -15.89 8.26
CA LYS A 133 -16.57 -16.68 7.41
C LYS A 133 -16.23 -18.18 7.54
N ASN A 134 -16.61 -18.77 8.67
CA ASN A 134 -16.60 -20.24 8.78
C ASN A 134 -17.46 -20.78 7.61
N ASN A 135 -16.87 -21.64 6.76
CA ASN A 135 -17.44 -22.17 5.51
C ASN A 135 -17.40 -21.26 4.26
N SER A 136 -16.63 -20.17 4.21
CA SER A 136 -16.46 -19.46 2.93
C SER A 136 -15.53 -20.20 1.97
N VAL A 137 -15.92 -20.22 0.69
CA VAL A 137 -15.06 -20.61 -0.43
C VAL A 137 -13.80 -19.72 -0.43
N PRO A 138 -12.59 -20.32 -0.57
CA PRO A 138 -11.35 -19.54 -0.68
C PRO A 138 -11.41 -18.55 -1.85
N VAL A 139 -10.99 -17.31 -1.61
CA VAL A 139 -11.00 -16.23 -2.61
C VAL A 139 -9.58 -16.00 -3.14
N SER A 140 -9.43 -15.53 -4.39
CA SER A 140 -8.14 -15.10 -4.91
C SER A 140 -7.51 -14.04 -4.00
N LEU A 141 -6.20 -14.14 -3.80
CA LEU A 141 -5.43 -13.18 -2.99
C LEU A 141 -5.59 -11.76 -3.53
N PHE A 142 -5.54 -11.54 -4.84
CA PHE A 142 -5.65 -10.20 -5.42
C PHE A 142 -7.06 -9.62 -5.36
N GLU A 143 -8.08 -10.48 -5.34
CA GLU A 143 -9.49 -10.07 -5.25
C GLU A 143 -9.96 -9.91 -3.79
N SER A 144 -9.07 -10.14 -2.83
CA SER A 144 -9.39 -10.19 -1.40
C SER A 144 -9.67 -8.83 -0.76
N GLY A 145 -9.48 -7.72 -1.49
CA GLY A 145 -9.60 -6.37 -0.95
C GLY A 145 -10.91 -6.11 -0.20
N LYS A 146 -12.06 -6.48 -0.80
CA LYS A 146 -13.39 -6.35 -0.15
C LYS A 146 -13.52 -7.18 1.13
N ASN A 147 -12.98 -8.40 1.13
CA ASN A 147 -13.00 -9.27 2.31
C ASN A 147 -12.11 -8.72 3.43
N ILE A 148 -10.96 -8.15 3.08
CA ILE A 148 -10.07 -7.50 4.04
C ILE A 148 -10.75 -6.25 4.64
N ALA A 149 -11.38 -5.41 3.82
CA ALA A 149 -12.13 -4.25 4.28
C ALA A 149 -13.27 -4.65 5.23
N ALA A 150 -14.01 -5.73 4.92
CA ALA A 150 -15.03 -6.28 5.80
C ALA A 150 -14.45 -6.78 7.14
N CYS A 151 -13.32 -7.49 7.13
CA CYS A 151 -12.65 -7.92 8.35
C CYS A 151 -12.23 -6.72 9.22
N TYR A 152 -11.71 -5.65 8.60
CA TYR A 152 -11.37 -4.42 9.31
C TYR A 152 -12.64 -3.74 9.88
N ALA A 153 -13.74 -3.74 9.13
CA ALA A 153 -15.00 -3.21 9.61
C ALA A 153 -15.51 -3.98 10.83
N ASP A 154 -15.49 -5.31 10.81
CA ASP A 154 -15.83 -6.19 11.94
C ASP A 154 -14.97 -5.90 13.17
N ALA A 155 -13.67 -5.71 12.95
CA ALA A 155 -12.68 -5.47 14.00
C ALA A 155 -12.84 -4.10 14.65
N SER A 156 -13.26 -3.10 13.87
CA SER A 156 -13.34 -1.69 14.26
C SER A 156 -14.76 -1.21 14.57
N THR A 157 -15.75 -2.10 14.57
CA THR A 157 -17.17 -1.76 14.85
C THR A 157 -17.63 -2.35 16.19
N SER A 158 -18.55 -1.64 16.85
CA SER A 158 -19.16 -2.09 18.11
C SER A 158 -19.85 -3.46 17.94
N ALA A 159 -19.77 -4.30 18.99
CA ALA A 159 -20.29 -5.67 18.92
C ALA A 159 -21.80 -5.74 18.70
N LYS A 160 -22.54 -4.77 19.23
CA LYS A 160 -24.01 -4.72 19.20
C LYS A 160 -24.59 -4.58 17.79
N LEU A 161 -23.80 -4.10 16.83
CA LEU A 161 -24.30 -3.70 15.51
C LEU A 161 -23.58 -4.39 14.33
N ARG A 162 -22.73 -5.39 14.60
CA ARG A 162 -21.99 -6.12 13.54
C ARG A 162 -22.91 -6.71 12.48
N ASN A 163 -24.05 -7.27 12.89
CA ASN A 163 -24.98 -7.92 11.96
C ASN A 163 -25.99 -6.95 11.31
N LYS A 164 -26.00 -5.67 11.68
CA LYS A 164 -27.02 -4.69 11.24
C LYS A 164 -26.50 -3.69 10.20
N TYR A 165 -25.18 -3.48 10.12
CA TYR A 165 -24.60 -2.52 9.18
C TYR A 165 -24.00 -3.24 7.98
N ILE A 166 -24.45 -2.84 6.79
CA ILE A 166 -23.74 -3.14 5.56
C ILE A 166 -22.49 -2.25 5.55
N TYR A 167 -21.31 -2.86 5.41
CA TYR A 167 -20.01 -2.19 5.47
C TYR A 167 -19.69 -1.31 4.23
N ASN A 168 -20.70 -0.67 3.63
CA ASN A 168 -20.55 0.19 2.45
C ASN A 168 -19.65 1.40 2.69
N ASN A 169 -19.42 1.76 3.95
CA ASN A 169 -18.58 2.89 4.35
C ASN A 169 -17.08 2.53 4.42
N LEU A 170 -16.72 1.28 4.10
CA LEU A 170 -15.34 0.83 3.98
C LEU A 170 -15.12 0.30 2.57
N VAL A 171 -14.30 1.04 1.83
CA VAL A 171 -14.05 0.76 0.43
C VAL A 171 -12.65 0.18 0.27
N SER A 172 -12.53 -0.90 -0.48
CA SER A 172 -11.21 -1.40 -0.89
C SER A 172 -10.73 -0.60 -2.08
N GLY A 173 -9.52 -0.05 -1.99
CA GLY A 173 -8.83 0.48 -3.17
C GLY A 173 -8.21 -0.65 -3.99
N SER A 174 -7.62 -0.26 -5.12
CA SER A 174 -6.86 -1.14 -6.01
C SER A 174 -5.57 -1.60 -5.32
N PRO A 175 -5.29 -2.91 -5.27
CA PRO A 175 -4.06 -3.39 -4.65
C PRO A 175 -2.81 -2.96 -5.44
N LEU A 176 -1.71 -2.77 -4.73
CA LEU A 176 -0.38 -2.57 -5.32
C LEU A 176 0.50 -3.77 -5.04
N SER A 177 1.25 -4.20 -6.04
CA SER A 177 2.27 -5.23 -5.89
C SER A 177 3.68 -4.70 -6.09
N LEU A 178 4.63 -5.31 -5.40
CA LEU A 178 6.05 -5.01 -5.55
C LEU A 178 6.87 -6.30 -5.45
N VAL A 179 7.64 -6.58 -6.49
CA VAL A 179 8.61 -7.68 -6.57
C VAL A 179 10.01 -7.12 -6.42
N VAL A 180 10.83 -7.75 -5.59
CA VAL A 180 12.26 -7.47 -5.46
C VAL A 180 13.06 -8.67 -5.90
N TYR A 181 13.87 -8.49 -6.94
CA TYR A 181 14.70 -9.54 -7.55
C TYR A 181 16.17 -9.09 -7.66
N ASP A 182 17.07 -10.06 -7.80
CA ASP A 182 18.47 -9.82 -8.14
C ASP A 182 18.60 -9.59 -9.65
N LYS A 183 18.97 -8.38 -10.05
CA LYS A 183 19.12 -8.04 -11.46
C LYS A 183 20.37 -8.66 -12.11
N ASN A 184 21.35 -9.10 -11.31
CA ASN A 184 22.58 -9.72 -11.80
C ASN A 184 22.37 -11.21 -12.11
N THR A 185 21.15 -11.71 -11.92
CA THR A 185 20.78 -13.09 -12.24
C THR A 185 19.90 -13.14 -13.46
N SER A 186 19.86 -14.32 -14.10
CA SER A 186 19.07 -14.58 -15.29
C SER A 186 17.57 -14.58 -14.99
N VAL A 187 17.00 -13.43 -14.62
CA VAL A 187 15.56 -13.23 -14.42
C VAL A 187 14.96 -12.74 -15.72
N LYS A 188 14.08 -13.54 -16.30
CA LYS A 188 13.27 -13.12 -17.44
C LYS A 188 12.08 -12.31 -16.92
N LEU A 189 12.06 -11.03 -17.25
CA LEU A 189 10.94 -10.14 -16.96
C LEU A 189 9.77 -10.41 -17.92
N PRO A 190 8.52 -10.14 -17.51
CA PRO A 190 7.38 -10.21 -18.41
C PRO A 190 7.56 -9.27 -19.61
N ALA A 191 7.12 -9.69 -20.80
CA ALA A 191 7.34 -8.93 -22.05
C ALA A 191 6.74 -7.52 -22.05
N ASN A 192 5.69 -7.29 -21.26
CA ASN A 192 5.03 -6.00 -21.11
C ASN A 192 5.59 -5.15 -19.95
N ALA A 193 6.67 -5.57 -19.29
CA ALA A 193 7.33 -4.77 -18.26
C ALA A 193 7.98 -3.54 -18.93
N LYS A 194 7.56 -2.36 -18.52
CA LYS A 194 8.11 -1.09 -19.00
C LYS A 194 9.18 -0.62 -18.02
N MET A 195 10.40 -0.41 -18.50
CA MET A 195 11.44 0.22 -17.71
C MET A 195 11.03 1.67 -17.46
N VAL A 196 10.88 2.02 -16.19
CA VAL A 196 10.59 3.39 -15.75
C VAL A 196 11.90 4.08 -15.37
N LEU A 197 12.89 3.31 -14.92
CA LEU A 197 14.22 3.79 -14.63
C LEU A 197 15.28 2.71 -14.86
N SER A 198 16.38 3.11 -15.50
CA SER A 198 17.60 2.32 -15.60
C SER A 198 18.46 2.41 -14.33
N GLU A 199 18.68 3.60 -13.74
CA GLU A 199 19.55 3.82 -12.58
C GLU A 199 19.14 5.01 -11.70
N ILE A 200 19.25 4.87 -10.35
CA ILE A 200 19.01 5.97 -9.41
C ILE A 200 20.34 6.69 -9.13
N GLU A 201 20.68 7.69 -9.94
CA GLU A 201 21.91 8.53 -9.78
C GLU A 201 21.98 9.23 -8.42
N SER A 202 20.81 9.43 -7.80
CA SER A 202 20.60 10.33 -6.68
C SER A 202 20.93 9.73 -5.31
N ILE A 203 21.24 8.43 -5.27
CA ILE A 203 21.72 7.77 -4.07
C ILE A 203 23.21 7.47 -4.29
N LYS A 204 24.06 8.38 -3.80
CA LYS A 204 25.51 8.12 -3.66
C LYS A 204 25.66 6.71 -3.06
N HIS A 205 26.36 5.81 -3.76
CA HIS A 205 26.58 4.40 -3.42
C HIS A 205 25.56 3.35 -3.91
N ILE A 206 24.46 3.72 -4.58
CA ILE A 206 23.51 2.76 -5.20
C ILE A 206 23.51 2.96 -6.72
N GLU A 207 24.68 2.75 -7.32
CA GLU A 207 24.72 2.52 -8.76
C GLU A 207 23.90 1.27 -9.05
N SER A 208 23.08 1.33 -10.10
CA SER A 208 22.54 0.15 -10.79
C SER A 208 21.20 -0.45 -10.29
N VAL A 209 20.39 0.20 -9.45
CA VAL A 209 18.99 -0.29 -9.21
C VAL A 209 18.09 0.03 -10.40
N THR A 210 17.33 -0.97 -10.87
CA THR A 210 16.36 -0.82 -11.96
C THR A 210 14.93 -0.85 -11.41
N LEU A 211 14.04 -0.05 -12.01
CA LEU A 211 12.62 -0.07 -11.69
C LEU A 211 11.80 -0.25 -12.96
N HIS A 212 10.97 -1.27 -12.97
CA HIS A 212 10.01 -1.52 -14.04
C HIS A 212 8.59 -1.43 -13.49
N SER A 213 7.67 -0.99 -14.33
CA SER A 213 6.23 -1.05 -14.09
C SER A 213 5.59 -2.11 -14.98
N ILE A 214 4.57 -2.76 -14.45
CA ILE A 214 3.73 -3.66 -15.21
C ILE A 214 2.28 -3.53 -14.72
N MET A 215 1.36 -3.54 -15.67
CA MET A 215 -0.07 -3.71 -15.41
C MET A 215 -0.43 -5.15 -15.73
N LEU A 216 -0.67 -5.95 -14.69
CA LEU A 216 -0.98 -7.37 -14.83
C LEU A 216 -2.50 -7.57 -14.84
N PRO A 217 -3.08 -8.15 -15.91
CA PRO A 217 -4.49 -8.53 -15.88
C PRO A 217 -4.70 -9.71 -14.93
N ILE A 218 -5.55 -9.55 -13.92
CA ILE A 218 -5.94 -10.59 -12.98
C ILE A 218 -7.47 -10.60 -12.87
N GLY A 219 -8.10 -11.65 -13.41
CA GLY A 219 -9.55 -11.71 -13.53
C GLY A 219 -10.07 -10.53 -14.34
N ASN A 220 -11.01 -9.77 -13.75
CA ASN A 220 -11.59 -8.56 -14.36
C ASN A 220 -10.88 -7.27 -13.92
N GLN A 221 -9.70 -7.36 -13.30
CA GLN A 221 -8.97 -6.22 -12.75
C GLN A 221 -7.59 -6.11 -13.39
N ARG A 222 -7.03 -4.88 -13.37
CA ARG A 222 -5.64 -4.63 -13.70
C ARG A 222 -4.89 -4.31 -12.41
N LEU A 223 -3.90 -5.11 -12.10
CA LEU A 223 -3.06 -4.94 -10.92
C LEU A 223 -1.80 -4.18 -11.30
N LYS A 224 -1.58 -3.03 -10.65
CA LYS A 224 -0.31 -2.32 -10.75
C LYS A 224 0.77 -3.06 -9.98
N MET A 225 1.92 -3.22 -10.62
CA MET A 225 3.07 -3.88 -10.01
C MET A 225 4.37 -3.18 -10.35
N TRP A 226 5.21 -3.05 -9.32
CA TRP A 226 6.58 -2.58 -9.42
C TRP A 226 7.55 -3.76 -9.39
N LEU A 227 8.50 -3.79 -10.33
CA LEU A 227 9.59 -4.77 -10.34
C LEU A 227 10.89 -4.02 -10.04
N LEU A 228 11.42 -4.25 -8.84
CA LEU A 228 12.63 -3.62 -8.34
C LEU A 228 13.82 -4.58 -8.48
N GLY A 229 14.67 -4.33 -9.46
CA GLY A 229 15.88 -5.11 -9.71
C GLY A 229 17.06 -4.52 -8.97
N ILE A 230 17.61 -5.29 -8.02
CA ILE A 230 18.69 -4.86 -7.14
C ILE A 230 19.92 -5.72 -7.43
N PRO A 231 21.13 -5.16 -7.58
CA PRO A 231 22.33 -5.98 -7.74
C PRO A 231 22.63 -6.79 -6.49
N ASN A 232 23.10 -8.03 -6.65
CA ASN A 232 23.70 -8.82 -5.57
C ASN A 232 22.77 -9.05 -4.37
N LEU A 233 21.48 -9.25 -4.64
CA LEU A 233 20.46 -9.43 -3.61
C LEU A 233 20.81 -10.64 -2.72
N GLY A 234 21.13 -10.37 -1.45
CA GLY A 234 21.47 -11.41 -0.46
C GLY A 234 22.96 -11.71 -0.32
N LYS A 235 23.85 -11.04 -1.06
CA LYS A 235 25.29 -11.05 -0.76
C LYS A 235 25.57 -10.08 0.38
N LYS A 236 26.47 -10.46 1.30
CA LYS A 236 26.91 -9.58 2.40
C LYS A 236 27.78 -8.46 1.83
N LEU A 237 27.30 -7.23 1.87
CA LEU A 237 28.16 -6.05 1.75
C LEU A 237 28.86 -5.79 3.10
N ASN A 238 29.80 -4.85 3.12
CA ASN A 238 30.36 -4.33 4.37
C ASN A 238 29.22 -3.82 5.29
N ASN A 239 29.35 -4.01 6.61
CA ASN A 239 28.25 -3.80 7.56
C ASN A 239 27.61 -2.39 7.51
N SER A 240 28.41 -1.34 7.29
CA SER A 240 27.92 0.04 7.18
C SER A 240 27.08 0.25 5.92
N ASP A 241 27.59 -0.21 4.78
CA ASP A 241 26.94 -0.03 3.48
C ASP A 241 25.67 -0.87 3.41
N GLN A 242 25.71 -2.12 3.89
CA GLN A 242 24.53 -2.98 3.96
C GLN A 242 23.37 -2.32 4.72
N THR A 243 23.67 -1.63 5.84
CA THR A 243 22.66 -0.97 6.65
C THR A 243 22.01 0.21 5.92
N LEU A 244 22.82 1.02 5.24
CA LEU A 244 22.33 2.14 4.43
C LEU A 244 21.51 1.65 3.24
N TRP A 245 22.00 0.64 2.53
CA TRP A 245 21.31 -0.02 1.42
C TRP A 245 19.95 -0.57 1.84
N ASP A 246 19.90 -1.33 2.95
CA ASP A 246 18.67 -1.87 3.51
C ASP A 246 17.68 -0.77 3.91
N LYS A 247 18.16 0.37 4.41
CA LYS A 247 17.34 1.55 4.74
C LYS A 247 16.75 2.14 3.46
N THR A 248 17.57 2.46 2.47
CA THR A 248 17.13 3.12 1.24
C THR A 248 16.11 2.28 0.46
N LEU A 249 16.36 0.97 0.33
CA LEU A 249 15.43 0.05 -0.33
C LEU A 249 14.11 -0.08 0.43
N ARG A 250 14.16 -0.11 1.76
CA ARG A 250 12.96 -0.08 2.59
C ARG A 250 12.18 1.21 2.37
N ASP A 251 12.85 2.35 2.39
CA ASP A 251 12.21 3.65 2.22
C ASP A 251 11.62 3.82 0.83
N LEU A 252 12.28 3.34 -0.23
CA LEU A 252 11.72 3.32 -1.58
C LEU A 252 10.43 2.51 -1.65
N ARG A 253 10.45 1.29 -1.09
CA ARG A 253 9.26 0.42 -1.06
C ARG A 253 8.11 1.05 -0.29
N ILE A 254 8.42 1.71 0.83
CA ILE A 254 7.41 2.44 1.61
C ILE A 254 6.88 3.61 0.78
N ASN A 255 7.74 4.41 0.14
CA ASN A 255 7.32 5.54 -0.69
C ASN A 255 6.39 5.12 -1.83
N LEU A 256 6.77 4.12 -2.63
CA LEU A 256 5.95 3.60 -3.72
C LEU A 256 4.58 3.11 -3.23
N SER A 257 4.56 2.37 -2.11
CA SER A 257 3.34 1.89 -1.47
C SER A 257 2.46 3.04 -0.97
N ARG A 258 3.08 4.05 -0.33
CA ARG A 258 2.37 5.18 0.27
C ARG A 258 1.76 6.12 -0.74
N ILE A 259 2.49 6.46 -1.80
CA ILE A 259 1.97 7.31 -2.89
C ILE A 259 0.71 6.66 -3.47
N HIS A 260 0.80 5.38 -3.83
CA HIS A 260 -0.33 4.61 -4.35
C HIS A 260 -1.55 4.67 -3.41
N ILE A 261 -1.34 4.38 -2.12
CA ILE A 261 -2.44 4.31 -1.15
C ILE A 261 -3.07 5.67 -0.87
N GLU A 262 -2.28 6.74 -0.78
CA GLU A 262 -2.82 8.09 -0.57
C GLU A 262 -3.60 8.56 -1.82
N LYS A 263 -3.14 8.19 -3.03
CA LYS A 263 -3.88 8.43 -4.27
C LYS A 263 -5.20 7.65 -4.33
N GLU A 264 -5.17 6.35 -4.05
CA GLU A 264 -6.38 5.52 -3.96
C GLU A 264 -7.37 6.05 -2.91
N THR A 265 -6.87 6.44 -1.74
CA THR A 265 -7.71 6.99 -0.67
C THR A 265 -8.38 8.29 -1.10
N THR A 266 -7.61 9.18 -1.74
CA THR A 266 -8.13 10.44 -2.27
C THR A 266 -9.16 10.19 -3.37
N ALA A 267 -8.87 9.33 -4.35
CA ALA A 267 -9.79 8.99 -5.44
C ALA A 267 -11.11 8.41 -4.92
N VAL A 268 -11.06 7.53 -3.93
CA VAL A 268 -12.27 6.96 -3.31
C VAL A 268 -13.10 8.02 -2.60
N ILE A 269 -12.47 8.91 -1.82
CA ILE A 269 -13.19 10.01 -1.13
C ILE A 269 -13.89 10.88 -2.17
N LEU A 270 -13.14 11.35 -3.17
CA LEU A 270 -13.64 12.21 -4.24
C LEU A 270 -14.81 11.57 -5.00
N THR A 271 -14.68 10.29 -5.37
CA THR A 271 -15.73 9.53 -6.06
C THR A 271 -17.02 9.42 -5.22
N ASN A 272 -16.90 9.18 -3.91
CA ASN A 272 -18.06 9.05 -3.02
C ASN A 272 -18.77 10.40 -2.78
N ILE A 273 -18.03 11.50 -2.82
CA ILE A 273 -18.62 12.85 -2.79
C ILE A 273 -19.42 13.10 -4.06
N ASN A 274 -18.84 12.83 -5.23
CA ASN A 274 -19.48 13.13 -6.51
C ASN A 274 -20.70 12.26 -6.81
N THR A 275 -20.62 10.96 -6.51
CA THR A 275 -21.76 10.03 -6.64
C THR A 275 -22.87 10.30 -5.62
N ARG A 276 -22.69 11.29 -4.72
CA ARG A 276 -23.61 11.67 -3.64
C ARG A 276 -23.94 10.50 -2.70
N SER A 277 -23.07 9.49 -2.63
CA SER A 277 -23.15 8.43 -1.62
C SER A 277 -22.88 8.99 -0.23
N ILE A 278 -22.13 10.09 -0.15
CA ILE A 278 -21.94 10.91 1.04
C ILE A 278 -22.51 12.30 0.78
N ARG A 279 -23.38 12.76 1.69
CA ARG A 279 -23.94 14.12 1.66
C ARG A 279 -23.57 14.84 2.94
N PHE A 280 -22.92 15.98 2.80
CA PHE A 280 -22.64 16.91 3.90
C PHE A 280 -22.90 18.34 3.43
N LYS A 281 -23.08 19.26 4.39
CA LYS A 281 -23.23 20.68 4.07
C LYS A 281 -21.85 21.28 3.80
N LYS A 282 -21.76 22.22 2.86
CA LYS A 282 -20.56 23.06 2.73
C LYS A 282 -20.28 23.71 4.10
N GLN A 283 -19.02 23.72 4.52
CA GLN A 283 -18.56 24.21 5.83
C GLN A 283 -18.96 23.37 7.07
N SER A 284 -19.45 22.13 6.89
CA SER A 284 -19.66 21.22 8.02
C SER A 284 -18.35 20.66 8.58
N GLU A 285 -18.39 20.02 9.76
CA GLU A 285 -17.21 19.37 10.34
C GLU A 285 -16.67 18.26 9.41
N GLU A 286 -17.55 17.55 8.71
CA GLU A 286 -17.18 16.55 7.71
C GLU A 286 -16.41 17.17 6.54
N ALA A 287 -16.88 18.30 6.00
CA ALA A 287 -16.19 19.04 4.95
C ALA A 287 -14.79 19.47 5.41
N ASN A 288 -14.68 20.02 6.64
CA ASN A 288 -13.41 20.42 7.23
C ASN A 288 -12.44 19.24 7.41
N ARG A 289 -12.95 18.04 7.79
CA ARG A 289 -12.14 16.82 7.92
C ARG A 289 -11.60 16.34 6.57
N ILE A 290 -12.41 16.40 5.51
CA ILE A 290 -12.00 16.04 4.14
C ILE A 290 -10.94 17.02 3.67
N GLU A 291 -11.20 18.32 3.74
CA GLU A 291 -10.27 19.35 3.31
C GLU A 291 -8.95 19.27 4.09
N PHE A 292 -9.00 19.06 5.40
CA PHE A 292 -7.81 18.83 6.21
C PHE A 292 -7.00 17.63 5.74
N TYR A 293 -7.67 16.49 5.45
CA TYR A 293 -6.98 15.30 4.95
C TYR A 293 -6.37 15.54 3.57
N LEU A 294 -7.11 16.13 2.63
CA LEU A 294 -6.62 16.44 1.29
C LEU A 294 -5.42 17.40 1.34
N LYS A 295 -5.49 18.49 2.14
CA LYS A 295 -4.35 19.39 2.38
C LYS A 295 -3.15 18.65 2.96
N LYS A 296 -3.38 17.73 3.89
CA LYS A 296 -2.32 16.91 4.50
C LYS A 296 -1.69 15.99 3.46
N VAL A 297 -2.47 15.35 2.59
CA VAL A 297 -1.97 14.47 1.51
C VAL A 297 -1.20 15.29 0.47
N SER A 298 -1.75 16.40 -0.01
CA SER A 298 -1.08 17.27 -0.97
C SER A 298 0.27 17.76 -0.45
N LYS A 299 0.30 18.28 0.78
CA LYS A 299 1.54 18.67 1.45
C LYS A 299 2.49 17.51 1.70
N LYS A 300 2.01 16.27 1.79
CA LYS A 300 2.90 15.12 1.91
C LYS A 300 3.50 14.75 0.55
N ILE A 301 2.70 14.69 -0.49
CA ILE A 301 3.13 14.18 -1.79
C ILE A 301 3.98 15.22 -2.55
N LEU A 302 3.65 16.51 -2.45
CA LEU A 302 4.25 17.57 -3.29
C LEU A 302 5.33 18.41 -2.60
N LYS A 303 5.58 18.20 -1.31
CA LYS A 303 6.52 19.06 -0.58
C LYS A 303 7.96 18.67 -0.92
N LYS A 304 8.72 19.61 -1.49
CA LYS A 304 10.11 19.41 -1.92
C LYS A 304 11.10 19.15 -0.77
N GLU A 305 10.82 19.63 0.45
CA GLU A 305 11.72 19.48 1.60
C GLU A 305 10.99 19.10 2.91
N ARG A 306 11.61 18.20 3.70
CA ARG A 306 11.15 17.87 5.06
C ARG A 306 12.32 17.72 6.02
N PHE A 307 12.25 18.38 7.18
CA PHE A 307 13.28 18.31 8.22
C PHE A 307 14.69 18.64 7.70
N ASN A 308 14.82 19.58 6.76
CA ASN A 308 16.06 19.93 6.06
C ASN A 308 16.71 18.76 5.29
N LEU A 309 15.95 17.69 5.02
CA LEU A 309 16.30 16.65 4.09
C LEU A 309 15.61 16.95 2.76
N ASP A 310 16.42 16.96 1.71
CA ASP A 310 15.94 17.08 0.35
C ASP A 310 15.06 15.85 0.01
N GLN A 311 13.77 16.07 -0.26
CA GLN A 311 12.87 14.99 -0.68
C GLN A 311 13.10 14.59 -2.15
N ASN A 312 13.84 15.41 -2.91
CA ASN A 312 13.95 15.38 -4.37
C ASN A 312 14.41 14.04 -4.96
N ASN A 313 15.01 13.15 -4.16
CA ASN A 313 15.67 11.97 -4.72
C ASN A 313 14.81 10.70 -4.74
N LEU A 314 14.06 10.40 -3.68
CA LEU A 314 13.37 9.09 -3.55
C LEU A 314 11.85 9.19 -3.54
N LEU A 315 11.29 10.22 -2.91
CA LEU A 315 9.84 10.44 -2.90
C LEU A 315 9.40 11.00 -4.25
N ASP A 316 10.06 12.06 -4.71
CA ASP A 316 9.81 12.64 -6.03
C ASP A 316 10.07 11.64 -7.15
N PHE A 317 11.10 10.80 -6.99
CA PHE A 317 11.33 9.66 -7.86
C PHE A 317 10.14 8.69 -7.89
N ALA A 318 9.66 8.26 -6.73
CA ALA A 318 8.50 7.36 -6.66
C ALA A 318 7.23 8.01 -7.22
N LEU A 319 7.06 9.33 -7.05
CA LEU A 319 5.94 10.10 -7.60
C LEU A 319 6.02 10.21 -9.12
N LYS A 320 7.19 10.56 -9.68
CA LYS A 320 7.42 10.60 -11.12
C LYS A 320 7.13 9.26 -11.76
N CYS A 321 7.65 8.18 -11.18
CA CYS A 321 7.38 6.83 -11.65
C CYS A 321 5.88 6.53 -11.64
N ASP A 322 5.17 6.91 -10.57
CA ASP A 322 3.73 6.68 -10.47
C ASP A 322 2.95 7.44 -11.56
N ILE A 323 3.30 8.70 -11.81
CA ILE A 323 2.71 9.56 -12.85
C ILE A 323 2.92 8.97 -14.26
N ASP A 324 4.14 8.56 -14.59
CA ASP A 324 4.48 8.03 -15.92
C ASP A 324 3.68 6.76 -16.28
N VAL A 325 3.20 6.03 -15.28
CA VAL A 325 2.38 4.82 -15.47
C VAL A 325 0.89 5.15 -15.70
N TYR A 326 0.41 6.29 -15.21
CA TYR A 326 -1.02 6.63 -15.15
C TYR A 326 -1.49 7.68 -16.17
N ALA A 327 -0.63 8.15 -17.07
CA ALA A 327 -1.03 9.06 -18.15
C ALA A 327 -2.22 8.47 -18.94
N GLY A 328 -3.39 9.10 -18.85
CA GLY A 328 -4.62 8.68 -19.52
C GLY A 328 -5.70 7.97 -18.69
N GLU A 329 -5.47 7.61 -17.41
CA GLU A 329 -6.49 6.95 -16.56
C GLU A 329 -7.29 7.94 -15.67
N ASN A 330 -6.94 9.23 -15.64
CA ASN A 330 -7.46 10.21 -14.66
C ASN A 330 -8.54 11.18 -15.20
N GLN A 331 -9.09 10.95 -16.41
CA GLN A 331 -10.03 11.88 -17.06
C GLN A 331 -11.28 12.25 -16.23
N THR A 332 -11.65 11.45 -15.22
CA THR A 332 -12.84 11.70 -14.38
C THR A 332 -12.61 12.58 -13.15
N LEU A 333 -11.40 13.11 -12.90
CA LEU A 333 -11.10 13.83 -11.65
C LEU A 333 -11.38 15.34 -11.66
N GLU A 334 -11.49 16.00 -12.81
CA GLU A 334 -11.72 17.47 -12.83
C GLU A 334 -13.08 17.86 -12.25
N GLU A 335 -14.15 17.17 -12.65
CA GLU A 335 -15.50 17.34 -12.07
C GLU A 335 -15.49 17.07 -10.56
N LEU A 336 -14.61 16.17 -10.10
CA LEU A 336 -14.47 15.84 -8.68
C LEU A 336 -13.80 16.95 -7.88
N LEU A 337 -13.07 17.89 -8.50
CA LEU A 337 -12.38 18.97 -7.78
C LEU A 337 -13.26 20.22 -7.60
N ASP A 338 -14.42 20.29 -8.24
CA ASP A 338 -15.28 21.48 -8.18
C ASP A 338 -15.84 21.78 -6.80
N PHE A 339 -16.00 20.78 -5.94
CA PHE A 339 -16.50 20.99 -4.57
C PHE A 339 -15.45 21.62 -3.64
N ILE A 340 -14.16 21.54 -3.98
CA ILE A 340 -13.09 22.15 -3.20
C ILE A 340 -13.14 23.66 -3.43
N GLU A 341 -13.01 24.50 -2.41
CA GLU A 341 -12.99 25.96 -2.61
C GLU A 341 -11.56 26.50 -2.68
N ASP A 342 -10.62 25.81 -2.01
CA ASP A 342 -9.20 26.18 -1.98
C ASP A 342 -8.52 25.92 -3.34
N THR A 343 -8.26 26.98 -4.09
CA THR A 343 -7.59 26.93 -5.40
C THR A 343 -6.20 26.33 -5.34
N TYR A 344 -5.44 26.54 -4.25
CA TYR A 344 -4.12 25.95 -4.09
C TYR A 344 -4.23 24.44 -3.92
N LEU A 345 -5.19 23.99 -3.10
CA LEU A 345 -5.46 22.57 -2.93
C LEU A 345 -5.92 21.92 -4.25
N LYS A 346 -6.75 22.58 -5.05
CA LYS A 346 -7.13 22.09 -6.39
C LYS A 346 -5.91 21.91 -7.27
N ASN A 347 -5.04 22.91 -7.35
CA ASN A 347 -3.84 22.88 -8.19
C ASN A 347 -2.86 21.78 -7.74
N ASP A 348 -2.73 21.57 -6.44
CA ASP A 348 -1.96 20.46 -5.88
C ASP A 348 -2.54 19.11 -6.30
N LEU A 349 -3.86 18.92 -6.16
CA LEU A 349 -4.51 17.66 -6.54
C LEU A 349 -4.41 17.40 -8.05
N LYS A 350 -4.48 18.43 -8.89
CA LYS A 350 -4.23 18.29 -10.34
C LYS A 350 -2.81 17.79 -10.67
N GLN A 351 -1.80 18.15 -9.87
CA GLN A 351 -0.44 17.63 -10.03
C GLN A 351 -0.30 16.17 -9.60
N ILE A 352 -1.06 15.74 -8.57
CA ILE A 352 -1.04 14.37 -8.05
C ILE A 352 -1.77 13.40 -8.99
N PHE A 353 -2.79 13.90 -9.68
CA PHE A 353 -3.60 13.17 -10.66
C PHE A 353 -3.49 13.82 -12.04
N PRO A 354 -2.31 13.73 -12.69
CA PRO A 354 -2.13 14.30 -14.02
C PRO A 354 -2.96 13.53 -15.06
N GLN A 355 -3.40 14.26 -16.09
CA GLN A 355 -4.25 13.75 -17.16
C GLN A 355 -3.54 12.75 -18.06
#